data_AF-A0A9P8CAX1-F1
#
_entry.id   AF-A0A9P8CAX1-F1
#
_cell.length_a   1.000
_cell.length_b   1.000
_cell.length_c   1.000
_cell.angle_alpha   90.00
_cell.angle_beta   90.00
_cell.angle_gamma   90.00
#
_symmetry.space_group_name_H-M   'P 1'
#
loop_
_entity.id
_entity.type
_entity.pdbx_description
1 polymer ?
#
loop_
_entity_poly.entity_id
_entity_poly.type
_entity_poly.pdbx_seq_one_letter_code
_entity_poly.pdbx_strand_id
1 'polypeptide(L)'
;MLRGKTQVIGMMLCALFTWLFNFIVPYIYNVASGKLGAKTGLIFSGLCLLITVVSFFVVPDIVSMTTEEFDWLYAKGFPVRKVESTTEEI
;
A
#
# COMPACT_ATOMS: atom_id res chain seq x y z
N MET A 1 -13.36 -10.22 15.20
CA MET A 1 -12.74 -9.11 16.00
C MET A 1 -11.33 -8.69 15.53
N LEU A 2 -10.60 -9.49 14.73
CA LEU A 2 -9.29 -9.08 14.17
C LEU A 2 -9.38 -7.99 13.07
N ARG A 3 -10.39 -8.06 12.19
CA ARG A 3 -10.58 -7.10 11.07
C ARG A 3 -10.64 -5.64 11.53
N GLY A 4 -11.32 -5.37 12.64
CA GLY A 4 -11.43 -4.01 13.20
C GLY A 4 -10.07 -3.44 13.65
N LYS A 5 -9.21 -4.27 14.27
CA LYS A 5 -7.84 -3.87 14.68
C LYS A 5 -6.96 -3.57 13.47
N THR A 6 -7.02 -4.38 12.42
CA THR A 6 -6.27 -4.13 11.18
C THR A 6 -6.76 -2.86 10.47
N GLN A 7 -8.07 -2.63 10.45
CA GLN A 7 -8.67 -1.45 9.81
C GLN A 7 -8.25 -0.14 10.51
N VAL A 8 -8.24 -0.09 11.84
CA VAL A 8 -7.80 1.13 12.55
C VAL A 8 -6.31 1.40 12.37
N ILE A 9 -5.47 0.37 12.27
CA ILE A 9 -4.04 0.53 11.95
C ILE A 9 -3.89 1.13 10.54
N GLY A 10 -4.64 0.61 9.56
CA GLY A 10 -4.66 1.17 8.21
C GLY A 10 -5.11 2.64 8.18
N MET A 11 -6.16 2.98 8.91
CA MET A 11 -6.63 4.36 9.05
C MET A 11 -5.60 5.28 9.73
N MET A 12 -4.95 4.83 10.80
CA MET A 12 -3.90 5.60 11.48
C MET A 12 -2.72 5.88 10.54
N LEU A 13 -2.26 4.87 9.79
CA LEU A 13 -1.22 5.06 8.78
C LEU A 13 -1.66 6.07 7.72
N CYS A 14 -2.87 5.95 7.19
CA CYS A 14 -3.40 6.87 6.19
C CYS A 14 -3.44 8.33 6.71
N ALA A 15 -3.89 8.53 7.96
CA ALA A 15 -3.92 9.83 8.61
C ALA A 15 -2.50 10.39 8.83
N LEU A 16 -1.54 9.56 9.25
CA LEU A 16 -0.13 9.94 9.42
C LEU A 16 0.49 10.39 8.09
N PHE A 17 0.28 9.64 7.01
CA PHE A 17 0.76 10.05 5.69
C PHE A 17 0.08 11.35 5.25
N THR A 18 -1.23 11.48 5.40
CA THR A 18 -1.95 12.72 5.06
C THR A 18 -1.39 13.93 5.81
N TRP A 19 -1.09 13.78 7.11
CA TRP A 19 -0.45 14.84 7.90
C TRP A 19 0.97 15.14 7.41
N LEU A 20 1.76 14.09 7.15
CA LEU A 20 3.12 14.21 6.63
C LEU A 20 3.17 14.96 5.29
N PHE A 21 2.26 14.65 4.36
CA PHE A 21 2.16 15.38 3.09
C PHE A 21 1.77 16.84 3.29
N ASN A 22 0.79 17.12 4.16
CA ASN A 22 0.42 18.50 4.48
C ASN A 22 1.56 19.29 5.13
N PHE A 23 2.51 18.63 5.80
CA PHE A 23 3.72 19.26 6.34
C PHE A 23 4.83 19.43 5.28
N ILE A 24 5.09 18.38 4.49
CA ILE A 24 6.18 18.35 3.51
C ILE A 24 5.89 19.27 2.31
N VAL A 25 4.64 19.31 1.82
CA VAL A 25 4.26 20.12 0.66
C VAL A 25 4.63 21.60 0.84
N PRO A 26 4.16 22.32 1.88
CA PRO A 26 4.52 23.72 2.08
C PRO A 26 6.01 23.92 2.35
N TYR A 27 6.69 22.94 2.95
CA TYR A 27 8.15 22.98 3.18
C TYR A 27 8.94 22.90 1.87
N ILE A 28 8.50 22.09 0.91
CA ILE A 28 9.12 22.00 -0.44
C ILE A 28 8.85 23.27 -1.26
N TYR A 29 7.66 23.88 -1.12
CA TYR A 29 7.31 25.11 -1.84
C TYR A 29 7.96 26.36 -1.24
N ASN A 30 8.33 26.38 0.04
CA ASN A 30 9.04 27.51 0.64
C ASN A 30 10.52 27.48 0.24
N VAL A 31 10.90 28.47 -0.57
CA VAL A 31 12.14 28.52 -1.37
C VAL A 31 13.42 28.82 -0.55
N ALA A 32 13.40 28.71 0.78
CA ALA A 32 14.47 29.25 1.62
C ALA A 32 15.72 28.36 1.78
N SER A 33 15.61 27.02 1.73
CA SER A 33 16.75 26.16 2.14
C SER A 33 16.99 24.88 1.32
N GLY A 34 16.52 24.80 0.08
CA GLY A 34 16.86 23.67 -0.80
C GLY A 34 16.72 24.02 -2.26
N LYS A 35 17.82 24.28 -2.96
CA LYS A 35 17.88 24.47 -4.43
C LYS A 35 17.58 23.16 -5.19
N LEU A 36 16.52 22.45 -4.82
CA LEU A 36 16.12 21.13 -5.35
C LEU A 36 14.67 21.09 -5.85
N GLY A 37 14.05 22.25 -6.16
CA GLY A 37 12.68 22.40 -6.71
C GLY A 37 12.08 21.17 -7.40
N ALA A 38 12.29 20.98 -8.71
CA ALA A 38 11.73 19.86 -9.47
C ALA A 38 12.34 18.47 -9.17
N LYS A 39 13.44 18.40 -8.41
CA LYS A 39 14.13 17.13 -8.09
C LYS A 39 13.46 16.35 -6.96
N THR A 40 12.66 17.00 -6.13
CA THR A 40 11.83 16.32 -5.10
C THR A 40 10.77 15.42 -5.72
N GLY A 41 10.22 15.81 -6.88
CA GLY A 41 9.30 14.98 -7.66
C GLY A 41 9.93 13.66 -8.13
N LEU A 42 11.23 13.65 -8.45
CA LEU A 42 11.94 12.42 -8.81
C LEU A 42 12.09 11.47 -7.63
N ILE A 43 12.44 11.99 -6.45
CA ILE A 43 12.53 11.18 -5.21
C ILE A 43 11.16 10.62 -4.86
N PHE A 44 10.11 11.43 -4.98
CA PHE A 44 8.74 11.01 -4.73
C PHE A 44 8.31 9.91 -5.70
N SER A 45 8.54 10.10 -7.01
CA SER A 45 8.24 9.09 -8.02
C SER A 45 9.02 7.78 -7.83
N GLY A 46 10.29 7.86 -7.40
CA GLY A 46 11.11 6.70 -7.09
C GLY A 46 10.60 5.94 -5.85
N LEU A 47 10.17 6.66 -4.83
CA LEU A 47 9.55 6.06 -3.64
C LEU A 47 8.20 5.39 -3.99
N CYS A 48 7.36 6.06 -4.78
CA CYS A 48 6.11 5.48 -5.27
C CYS A 48 6.36 4.19 -6.06
N LEU A 49 7.31 4.20 -7.00
CA LEU A 49 7.69 3.01 -7.77
C LEU A 49 8.18 1.87 -6.88
N LEU A 50 9.03 2.16 -5.89
CA LEU A 50 9.52 1.17 -4.94
C LEU A 50 8.36 0.56 -4.14
N ILE A 51 7.45 1.39 -3.64
CA ILE A 51 6.25 0.93 -2.93
C ILE A 51 5.37 0.08 -3.85
N THR A 52 5.20 0.45 -5.11
CA THR A 52 4.46 -0.35 -6.09
C THR A 52 5.09 -1.73 -6.29
N VAL A 53 6.43 -1.81 -6.44
CA VAL A 53 7.13 -3.09 -6.58
C VAL A 53 6.97 -3.94 -5.32
N VAL A 54 7.12 -3.36 -4.13
CA VAL A 54 6.93 -4.09 -2.87
C VAL A 54 5.48 -4.56 -2.72
N SER A 55 4.51 -3.70 -3.03
CA SER A 55 3.09 -4.04 -2.99
C SER A 55 2.76 -5.18 -3.95
N PHE A 56 3.43 -5.27 -5.11
CA PHE A 56 3.26 -6.36 -6.05
C PHE A 56 3.72 -7.73 -5.53
N PHE A 57 4.66 -7.76 -4.57
CA PHE A 57 5.09 -9.01 -3.92
C PHE A 57 4.30 -9.34 -2.65
N VAL A 58 3.79 -8.32 -1.95
CA VAL A 58 3.17 -8.48 -0.61
C VAL A 58 1.64 -8.55 -0.66
N VAL A 59 1.00 -7.82 -1.58
CA VAL A 59 -0.47 -7.72 -1.65
C VAL A 59 -1.00 -8.77 -2.62
N PRO A 60 -1.73 -9.79 -2.14
CA PRO A 60 -2.41 -10.74 -3.03
C PRO A 60 -3.56 -10.06 -3.76
N ASP A 61 -3.85 -10.51 -4.98
CA ASP A 61 -5.07 -10.13 -5.67
C ASP A 61 -6.27 -10.76 -4.95
N ILE A 62 -7.05 -9.93 -4.27
CA ILE A 62 -8.20 -10.33 -3.43
C ILE A 62 -9.53 -9.81 -3.99
N VAL A 63 -9.50 -9.15 -5.15
CA VAL A 63 -10.63 -8.37 -5.69
C VAL A 63 -11.76 -9.27 -6.21
N SER A 64 -11.45 -10.50 -6.63
CA SER A 64 -12.43 -11.45 -7.20
C SER A 64 -12.95 -12.51 -6.22
N MET A 65 -12.48 -12.52 -4.97
CA MET A 65 -12.81 -13.59 -4.02
C MET A 65 -13.88 -13.21 -3.01
N THR A 66 -14.70 -14.19 -2.67
CA THR A 66 -15.64 -14.09 -1.55
C THR A 66 -14.89 -14.12 -0.21
N THR A 67 -15.53 -13.61 0.84
CA THR A 67 -14.94 -13.60 2.19
C THR A 67 -14.67 -15.00 2.75
N GLU A 68 -15.41 -16.01 2.28
CA GLU A 68 -15.29 -17.41 2.72
C GLU A 68 -14.08 -18.09 2.05
N GLU A 69 -13.88 -17.89 0.76
CA GLU A 69 -12.70 -18.36 0.03
C GLU A 69 -11.41 -17.74 0.59
N PHE A 70 -11.48 -16.47 0.98
CA PHE A 70 -10.33 -15.76 1.57
C PHE A 70 -9.85 -16.38 2.88
N ASP A 71 -10.79 -16.78 3.75
CA ASP A 71 -10.45 -17.41 5.02
C ASP A 71 -9.88 -18.82 4.79
N TRP A 72 -10.39 -19.55 3.80
CA TRP A 72 -9.86 -20.86 3.40
C TRP A 72 -8.44 -20.77 2.83
N LEU A 73 -8.15 -19.78 1.99
CA LEU A 73 -6.82 -19.52 1.44
C LEU A 73 -5.81 -19.08 2.52
N TYR A 74 -6.26 -18.27 3.49
CA TYR A 74 -5.45 -17.92 4.66
C TYR A 74 -5.14 -19.16 5.52
N ALA A 75 -6.11 -20.03 5.75
CA ALA A 75 -5.94 -21.26 6.52
C ALA A 75 -4.99 -22.26 5.85
N LYS A 76 -4.97 -22.32 4.51
CA LYS A 76 -4.07 -23.19 3.74
C LYS A 76 -2.65 -22.63 3.52
N GLY A 77 -2.40 -21.36 3.84
CA GLY A 77 -1.06 -20.77 3.75
C GLY A 77 -0.48 -20.71 2.33
N PHE A 78 -1.34 -20.55 1.30
CA PHE A 78 -0.88 -20.48 -0.08
C PHE A 78 -0.05 -19.22 -0.34
N PRO A 79 0.97 -19.29 -1.23
CA PRO A 79 1.71 -18.11 -1.66
C PRO A 79 0.78 -17.15 -2.39
N VAL A 80 0.91 -15.87 -2.02
CA VAL A 80 0.23 -14.62 -2.41
C VAL A 80 -0.22 -14.50 -3.88
N ARG A 81 0.31 -15.32 -4.79
CA ARG A 81 0.07 -15.24 -6.24
C ARG A 81 -0.55 -16.48 -6.89
N LYS A 82 -0.76 -17.59 -6.16
CA LYS A 82 -1.48 -18.78 -6.70
C LYS A 82 -3.00 -18.69 -6.57
N VAL A 83 -3.47 -17.56 -6.04
CA VAL A 83 -4.88 -17.32 -5.76
C VAL A 83 -5.71 -17.30 -7.05
N GLU A 84 -5.20 -16.63 -8.08
CA GLU A 84 -5.86 -16.49 -9.39
C GLU A 84 -6.02 -17.84 -10.13
N SER A 85 -4.99 -18.69 -10.12
CA SER A 85 -5.03 -19.98 -10.83
C SER A 85 -5.92 -21.03 -10.16
N THR A 86 -6.30 -20.84 -8.90
CA THR A 86 -7.15 -21.81 -8.17
C THR A 86 -8.63 -21.54 -8.44
N THR A 87 -9.01 -20.29 -8.73
CA THR A 87 -10.41 -19.92 -9.05
C THR A 87 -10.86 -20.42 -10.42
N GLU A 88 -9.94 -20.69 -11.35
CA GLU A 88 -10.29 -21.30 -12.65
C GLU A 88 -10.51 -22.83 -12.57
N GLU A 89 -10.18 -23.47 -11.45
CA GLU A 89 -10.35 -24.91 -11.24
C GLU A 89 -11.57 -25.29 -10.38
N ILE A 90 -12.42 -24.32 -9.98
CA ILE A 90 -13.64 -24.54 -9.17
C ILE A 90 -14.89 -24.17 -9.98
#